data_AF-A0AAP1MP22-F1
#
_entry.id   AF-A0AAP1MP22-F1
#
_cell.length_a   1.000
_cell.length_b   1.000
_cell.length_c   1.000
_cell.angle_alpha   90.00
_cell.angle_beta   90.00
_cell.angle_gamma   90.00
#
_symmetry.space_group_name_H-M   'P 1'
#
loop_
_entity.id
_entity.type
_entity.pdbx_description
1 polymer ?
#
loop_
_entity_poly.entity_id
_entity_poly.type
_entity_poly.pdbx_seq_one_letter_code
_entity_poly.pdbx_strand_id
1 'polypeptide(L)'
;MSGTDSSADKRISGTSERREQIIQRLRQQGSVQVNDLSLLYGVSTVTIRNDLAFLEKQGIAVRAYGGALICDGTMPAPEPSVEDKSSLNTAVKRSIARAAVELIQPGHRIILDSGTTTYEIARLLHQHTDIIAMTNGMNVANALLDAEGVELLMTGGHLRRQSQSFYGDQAEQSLLNYHFDMLFLGVDAIDLDRGVSTHNEDEARLNRRMCEVAERIIVVTDSTKFNRSSLHKIIDTQRIDMIIVDEGIPTESLEGLRKSGIDVRLVKRQDAA
;
A
#
# COMPACT_ATOMS: atom_id res chain seq x y z
N MET A 1 -14.66 -40.15 -43.36
CA MET A 1 -15.16 -40.36 -42.00
C MET A 1 -14.30 -39.48 -41.10
N SER A 2 -14.66 -38.19 -40.94
CA SER A 2 -15.53 -37.67 -39.84
C SER A 2 -14.85 -37.86 -38.48
N GLY A 3 -14.57 -36.87 -37.62
CA GLY A 3 -14.84 -35.44 -37.46
C GLY A 3 -14.17 -35.08 -36.10
N THR A 4 -13.48 -33.95 -35.96
CA THR A 4 -13.92 -32.71 -35.29
C THR A 4 -14.43 -32.81 -33.84
N ASP A 5 -13.91 -31.84 -33.06
CA ASP A 5 -14.37 -31.22 -31.80
C ASP A 5 -14.00 -31.89 -30.46
N SER A 6 -13.20 -31.23 -29.59
CA SER A 6 -13.41 -29.92 -28.93
C SER A 6 -14.53 -29.99 -27.90
N SER A 7 -14.15 -30.24 -26.64
CA SER A 7 -14.61 -29.50 -25.47
C SER A 7 -14.10 -30.23 -24.22
N ALA A 8 -12.97 -29.79 -23.68
CA ALA A 8 -12.61 -30.10 -22.30
C ALA A 8 -13.69 -29.47 -21.42
N ASP A 9 -14.53 -30.35 -20.89
CA ASP A 9 -15.68 -30.14 -20.03
C ASP A 9 -15.41 -29.04 -18.98
N LYS A 10 -15.94 -27.83 -19.22
CA LYS A 10 -16.10 -26.75 -18.24
C LYS A 10 -17.08 -27.27 -17.19
N ARG A 11 -16.63 -28.16 -16.31
CA ARG A 11 -17.46 -28.65 -15.22
C ARG A 11 -17.81 -27.46 -14.36
N ILE A 12 -19.09 -27.11 -14.38
CA ILE A 12 -19.74 -26.23 -13.44
C ILE A 12 -19.42 -26.81 -12.07
N SER A 13 -18.41 -26.24 -11.39
CA SER A 13 -18.09 -26.62 -10.03
C SER A 13 -19.36 -26.40 -9.20
N GLY A 14 -19.85 -27.47 -8.58
CA GLY A 14 -21.08 -27.45 -7.82
C GLY A 14 -21.03 -26.34 -6.77
N THR A 15 -22.16 -25.74 -6.42
CA THR A 15 -22.19 -24.56 -5.52
C THR A 15 -21.39 -24.75 -4.22
N SER A 16 -21.40 -25.95 -3.62
CA SER A 16 -20.57 -26.25 -2.44
C SER A 16 -19.07 -26.27 -2.74
N GLU A 17 -18.65 -26.94 -3.82
CA GLU A 17 -17.24 -27.03 -4.21
C GLU A 17 -16.69 -25.65 -4.63
N ARG A 18 -17.48 -24.87 -5.37
CA ARG A 18 -17.15 -23.48 -5.71
C ARG A 18 -16.97 -22.62 -4.46
N ARG A 19 -17.86 -22.73 -3.48
CA ARG A 19 -17.74 -22.01 -2.20
C ARG A 19 -16.49 -22.42 -1.43
N GLU A 20 -16.17 -23.71 -1.39
CA GLU A 20 -14.96 -24.21 -0.74
C GLU A 20 -13.69 -23.65 -1.40
N GLN A 21 -13.64 -23.61 -2.72
CA GLN A 21 -12.53 -22.99 -3.46
C GLN A 21 -12.47 -21.47 -3.25
N ILE A 22 -13.61 -20.78 -3.14
CA ILE A 22 -13.66 -19.36 -2.78
C ILE A 22 -13.10 -19.13 -1.37
N ILE A 23 -13.42 -20.00 -0.40
CA ILE A 23 -12.85 -19.95 0.96
C ILE A 23 -11.33 -20.13 0.93
N GLN A 24 -10.83 -21.10 0.16
CA GLN A 24 -9.38 -21.31 0.03
C GLN A 24 -8.69 -20.07 -0.56
N ARG A 25 -9.29 -19.44 -1.57
CA ARG A 25 -8.77 -18.19 -2.16
C ARG A 25 -8.81 -17.03 -1.18
N LEU A 26 -9.92 -16.87 -0.44
CA LEU A 26 -10.04 -15.89 0.64
C LEU A 26 -8.94 -16.09 1.70
N ARG A 27 -8.61 -17.33 2.06
CA ARG A 27 -7.53 -17.65 3.01
C ARG A 27 -6.14 -17.34 2.48
N GLN A 28 -5.89 -17.59 1.20
CA GLN A 28 -4.58 -17.38 0.58
C GLN A 28 -4.33 -15.91 0.22
N GLN A 29 -5.37 -15.17 -0.16
CA GLN A 29 -5.26 -13.84 -0.75
C GLN A 29 -5.81 -12.73 0.15
N GLY A 30 -6.50 -13.07 1.23
CA GLY A 30 -7.15 -12.14 2.17
C GLY A 30 -8.40 -11.43 1.61
N SER A 31 -8.53 -11.37 0.29
CA SER A 31 -9.64 -10.73 -0.42
C SER A 31 -9.90 -11.41 -1.77
N VAL A 32 -11.12 -11.28 -2.27
CA VAL A 32 -11.53 -11.75 -3.61
C VAL A 32 -12.45 -10.74 -4.28
N GLN A 33 -12.40 -10.64 -5.61
CA GLN A 33 -13.28 -9.77 -6.41
C GLN A 33 -14.37 -10.57 -7.13
N VAL A 34 -15.57 -10.02 -7.21
CA VAL A 34 -16.73 -10.68 -7.84
C VAL A 34 -16.48 -10.97 -9.33
N ASN A 35 -15.85 -10.04 -10.04
CA ASN A 35 -15.60 -10.17 -11.47
C ASN A 35 -14.58 -11.29 -11.77
N ASP A 36 -13.51 -11.37 -10.97
CA ASP A 36 -12.47 -12.39 -11.13
C ASP A 36 -13.02 -13.79 -10.88
N LEU A 37 -13.82 -13.96 -9.82
CA LEU A 37 -14.47 -15.24 -9.53
C LEU A 37 -15.52 -15.60 -10.59
N SER A 38 -16.22 -14.61 -11.15
CA SER A 38 -17.20 -14.82 -12.23
C SER A 38 -16.51 -15.36 -13.49
N LEU A 39 -15.37 -14.78 -13.87
CA LEU A 39 -14.55 -15.24 -14.99
C LEU A 39 -13.95 -16.62 -14.73
N LEU A 40 -13.37 -16.80 -13.55
CA LEU A 40 -12.69 -18.04 -13.14
C LEU A 40 -13.63 -19.25 -13.14
N TYR A 41 -14.81 -19.10 -12.54
CA TYR A 41 -15.77 -20.20 -12.39
C TYR A 41 -16.79 -20.26 -13.53
N GLY A 42 -16.76 -19.31 -14.48
CA GLY A 42 -17.68 -19.25 -15.61
C GLY A 42 -19.14 -19.08 -15.20
N VAL A 43 -19.41 -18.42 -14.07
CA VAL A 43 -20.76 -18.17 -13.54
C VAL A 43 -21.06 -16.68 -13.50
N SER A 44 -22.32 -16.28 -13.42
CA SER A 44 -22.70 -14.87 -13.36
C SER A 44 -22.18 -14.18 -12.10
N THR A 45 -21.96 -12.86 -12.17
CA THR A 45 -21.63 -12.03 -11.01
C THR A 45 -22.72 -12.09 -9.93
N VAL A 46 -23.98 -12.32 -10.30
CA VAL A 46 -25.10 -12.54 -9.37
C VAL A 46 -24.91 -13.85 -8.60
N THR A 47 -24.47 -14.92 -9.26
CA THR A 47 -24.15 -16.21 -8.62
C THR A 47 -23.02 -16.05 -7.60
N ILE A 48 -21.94 -15.35 -7.97
CA ILE A 48 -20.84 -15.08 -7.05
C ILE A 48 -21.30 -14.21 -5.87
N ARG A 49 -22.09 -13.15 -6.11
CA ARG A 49 -22.64 -12.33 -5.02
C ARG A 49 -23.50 -13.17 -4.06
N ASN A 50 -24.27 -14.13 -4.56
CA ASN A 50 -25.04 -15.05 -3.73
C ASN A 50 -24.16 -16.00 -2.92
N ASP A 51 -23.06 -16.49 -3.50
CA ASP A 51 -22.09 -17.32 -2.80
C ASP A 51 -21.35 -16.55 -1.71
N LEU A 52 -20.93 -15.32 -1.98
CA LEU A 52 -20.30 -14.45 -0.98
C LEU A 52 -21.28 -14.04 0.11
N ALA A 53 -22.55 -13.77 -0.22
CA ALA A 53 -23.60 -13.51 0.78
C ALA A 53 -23.88 -14.74 1.66
N PHE A 54 -23.76 -15.95 1.10
CA PHE A 54 -23.86 -17.17 1.90
C PHE A 54 -22.68 -17.30 2.87
N LEU A 55 -21.45 -17.05 2.41
CA LEU A 55 -20.24 -17.11 3.26
C LEU A 55 -20.24 -16.02 4.34
N GLU A 56 -20.79 -14.84 4.05
CA GLU A 56 -21.00 -13.77 5.02
C GLU A 56 -21.99 -14.18 6.12
N LYS A 57 -23.12 -14.80 5.77
CA LYS A 57 -24.05 -15.35 6.77
C LYS A 57 -23.43 -16.43 7.66
N GLN A 58 -22.40 -17.12 7.16
CA GLN A 58 -21.64 -18.11 7.93
C GLN A 58 -20.48 -17.49 8.72
N GLY A 59 -20.28 -16.17 8.63
CA GLY A 59 -19.19 -15.46 9.30
C GLY A 59 -17.81 -15.79 8.74
N ILE A 60 -17.72 -16.29 7.50
CA ILE A 60 -16.47 -16.71 6.82
C ILE A 60 -15.92 -15.59 5.92
N ALA A 61 -16.76 -14.64 5.52
CA ALA A 61 -16.37 -13.50 4.68
C ALA A 61 -17.08 -12.22 5.10
N VAL A 62 -16.47 -11.06 4.91
CA VAL A 62 -17.12 -9.74 5.03
C VAL A 62 -17.26 -9.16 3.63
N ARG A 63 -18.45 -8.75 3.23
CA ARG A 63 -18.62 -8.11 1.93
C ARG A 63 -17.95 -6.74 1.90
N ALA A 64 -17.20 -6.49 0.83
CA ALA A 64 -16.56 -5.22 0.56
C ALA A 64 -16.94 -4.73 -0.85
N TYR A 65 -16.58 -3.51 -1.22
CA TYR A 65 -16.99 -2.94 -2.51
C TYR A 65 -16.48 -3.80 -3.68
N GLY A 66 -17.41 -4.44 -4.40
CA GLY A 66 -17.10 -5.31 -5.54
C GLY A 66 -16.59 -6.72 -5.22
N GLY A 67 -16.52 -7.13 -3.95
CA GLY A 67 -15.85 -8.36 -3.52
C GLY A 67 -16.19 -8.83 -2.11
N ALA A 68 -15.31 -9.64 -1.53
CA ALA A 68 -15.35 -9.97 -0.11
C ALA A 68 -13.94 -10.13 0.47
N LEU A 69 -13.82 -9.83 1.76
CA LEU A 69 -12.65 -10.04 2.60
C LEU A 69 -12.86 -11.30 3.44
N ILE A 70 -11.80 -11.97 3.87
CA ILE A 70 -11.95 -13.10 4.78
C ILE A 70 -12.44 -12.63 6.15
N CYS A 71 -13.46 -13.30 6.67
CA CYS A 71 -13.92 -13.17 8.05
C CYS A 71 -13.49 -14.46 8.73
N ASP A 72 -12.25 -14.54 9.21
CA ASP A 72 -11.87 -15.67 10.06
C ASP A 72 -12.35 -15.36 11.47
N GLY A 73 -13.16 -16.26 12.04
CA GLY A 73 -13.42 -16.35 13.49
C GLY A 73 -12.15 -16.61 14.33
N THR A 74 -10.99 -16.61 13.69
CA THR A 74 -9.64 -16.51 14.25
C THR A 74 -8.92 -15.32 13.63
N MET A 75 -9.49 -14.12 13.76
CA MET A 75 -8.93 -12.83 13.32
C MET A 75 -8.64 -12.74 11.80
N PRO A 76 -8.90 -11.61 11.11
CA PRO A 76 -8.13 -11.32 9.91
C PRO A 76 -6.65 -11.46 10.28
N ALA A 77 -5.81 -12.01 9.38
CA ALA A 77 -4.36 -11.99 9.61
C ALA A 77 -4.02 -10.60 10.14
N PRO A 78 -3.54 -10.49 11.40
CA PRO A 78 -3.44 -9.19 12.04
C PRO A 78 -2.61 -8.30 11.14
N GLU A 79 -3.00 -7.02 11.03
CA GLU A 79 -2.21 -6.05 10.29
C GLU A 79 -0.74 -6.24 10.67
N PRO A 80 0.16 -6.48 9.69
CA PRO A 80 1.56 -6.73 10.00
C PRO A 80 2.12 -5.55 10.78
N SER A 81 2.82 -5.81 11.88
CA SER A 81 3.45 -4.75 12.67
C SER A 81 4.56 -4.06 11.84
N VAL A 82 5.02 -2.88 12.29
CA VAL A 82 6.21 -2.24 11.69
C VAL A 82 7.40 -3.19 11.73
N GLU A 83 7.57 -3.92 12.84
CA GLU A 83 8.63 -4.88 13.03
C GLU A 83 8.54 -6.01 11.99
N ASP A 84 7.35 -6.58 11.79
CA ASP A 84 7.12 -7.61 10.77
C ASP A 84 7.46 -7.07 9.38
N LYS A 85 6.92 -5.87 9.06
CA LYS A 85 7.17 -5.21 7.77
C LYS A 85 8.66 -4.92 7.60
N SER A 86 9.39 -4.51 8.63
CA SER A 86 10.79 -4.03 8.54
C SER A 86 11.76 -5.13 8.08
N SER A 87 11.47 -6.37 8.44
CA SER A 87 12.26 -7.56 8.09
C SER A 87 12.06 -8.04 6.65
N LEU A 88 10.98 -7.60 5.99
CA LEU A 88 10.63 -7.99 4.63
C LEU A 88 11.22 -7.02 3.62
N ASN A 89 11.76 -7.57 2.52
CA ASN A 89 12.26 -6.81 1.38
C ASN A 89 13.24 -5.69 1.74
N THR A 90 14.00 -5.82 2.84
CA THR A 90 14.86 -4.74 3.37
C THR A 90 15.86 -4.22 2.33
N ALA A 91 16.47 -5.11 1.54
CA ALA A 91 17.42 -4.71 0.49
C ALA A 91 16.74 -3.88 -0.63
N VAL A 92 15.48 -4.21 -0.96
CA VAL A 92 14.68 -3.43 -1.90
C VAL A 92 14.35 -2.06 -1.32
N LYS A 93 13.92 -2.00 -0.06
CA LYS A 93 13.62 -0.72 0.62
C LYS A 93 14.83 0.20 0.69
N ARG A 94 16.02 -0.34 0.96
CA ARG A 94 17.27 0.43 0.90
C ARG A 94 17.59 0.93 -0.51
N SER A 95 17.28 0.14 -1.53
CA SER A 95 17.46 0.55 -2.93
C SER A 95 16.51 1.69 -3.30
N ILE A 96 15.24 1.58 -2.89
CA ILE A 96 14.24 2.65 -3.04
C ILE A 96 14.70 3.91 -2.28
N ALA A 97 15.17 3.74 -1.03
CA ALA A 97 15.60 4.84 -0.18
C ALA A 97 16.78 5.61 -0.79
N ARG A 98 17.78 4.92 -1.35
CA ARG A 98 18.89 5.56 -2.07
C ARG A 98 18.41 6.41 -3.24
N ALA A 99 17.49 5.88 -4.05
CA ALA A 99 16.92 6.64 -5.16
C ALA A 99 16.09 7.84 -4.69
N ALA A 100 15.42 7.73 -3.53
CA ALA A 100 14.63 8.80 -2.95
C ALA A 100 15.50 9.96 -2.42
N VAL A 101 16.59 9.66 -1.69
CA VAL A 101 17.45 10.72 -1.13
C VAL A 101 18.21 11.54 -2.16
N GLU A 102 18.38 11.01 -3.38
CA GLU A 102 18.94 11.77 -4.51
C GLU A 102 18.02 12.92 -4.97
N LEU A 103 16.72 12.86 -4.64
CA LEU A 103 15.75 13.91 -4.97
C LEU A 103 15.76 15.05 -3.95
N ILE A 104 16.37 14.83 -2.79
CA ILE A 104 16.37 15.77 -1.67
C ILE A 104 17.60 16.68 -1.78
N GLN A 105 17.36 17.99 -1.77
CA GLN A 105 18.40 19.02 -1.90
C GLN A 105 18.39 19.92 -0.66
N PRO A 106 19.51 20.59 -0.35
CA PRO A 106 19.55 21.61 0.69
C PRO A 106 18.44 22.66 0.51
N GLY A 107 17.80 23.05 1.61
CA GLY A 107 16.65 23.94 1.70
C GLY A 107 15.29 23.26 1.55
N HIS A 108 15.22 21.97 1.20
CA HIS A 108 13.94 21.27 1.05
C HIS A 108 13.25 21.00 2.39
N ARG A 109 11.93 21.16 2.39
CA ARG A 109 11.00 20.77 3.45
C ARG A 109 10.28 19.52 3.00
N ILE A 110 10.48 18.42 3.71
CA ILE A 110 9.95 17.11 3.33
C ILE A 110 9.03 16.54 4.41
N ILE A 111 8.07 15.72 3.99
CA ILE A 111 7.33 14.83 4.87
C ILE A 111 7.81 13.40 4.63
N LEU A 112 8.13 12.68 5.71
CA LEU A 112 8.33 11.24 5.72
C LEU A 112 7.18 10.63 6.53
N ASP A 113 6.38 9.76 5.91
CA ASP A 113 5.36 9.01 6.66
C ASP A 113 6.01 7.99 7.63
N SER A 114 5.21 7.17 8.30
CA SER A 114 5.69 6.16 9.26
C SER A 114 6.12 4.82 8.64
N GLY A 115 6.17 4.71 7.32
CA GLY A 115 6.47 3.48 6.60
C GLY A 115 7.87 2.90 6.87
N THR A 116 8.03 1.60 6.65
CA THR A 116 9.36 0.95 6.76
C THR A 116 10.31 1.32 5.64
N THR A 117 9.79 1.77 4.48
CA THR A 117 10.60 2.28 3.38
C THR A 117 11.08 3.70 3.65
N THR A 118 10.22 4.56 4.20
CA THR A 118 10.54 5.93 4.61
C THR A 118 11.47 5.98 5.81
N TYR A 119 11.39 4.99 6.70
CA TYR A 119 12.44 4.74 7.71
C TYR A 119 13.83 4.55 7.09
N GLU A 120 13.98 3.78 6.01
CA GLU A 120 15.28 3.62 5.34
C GLU A 120 15.72 4.91 4.63
N ILE A 121 14.79 5.77 4.19
CA ILE A 121 15.11 7.13 3.70
C ILE A 121 15.70 7.97 4.83
N ALA A 122 15.02 8.02 5.99
CA ALA A 122 15.50 8.75 7.16
C ALA A 122 16.91 8.33 7.59
N ARG A 123 17.20 7.03 7.58
CA ARG A 123 18.55 6.53 7.89
C ARG A 123 19.64 7.07 6.96
N LEU A 124 19.31 7.39 5.71
CA LEU A 124 20.28 7.93 4.76
C LEU A 124 20.39 9.47 4.82
N LEU A 125 19.46 10.17 5.47
CA LEU A 125 19.48 11.63 5.59
C LEU A 125 20.57 12.18 6.52
N HIS A 126 21.25 11.34 7.30
CA HIS A 126 22.43 11.76 8.08
C HIS A 126 23.55 12.36 7.22
N GLN A 127 23.54 12.10 5.90
CA GLN A 127 24.52 12.64 4.95
C GLN A 127 24.10 14.00 4.37
N HIS A 128 22.88 14.45 4.66
CA HIS A 128 22.30 15.68 4.15
C HIS A 128 22.39 16.78 5.20
N THR A 129 22.39 18.03 4.73
CA THR A 129 22.35 19.23 5.58
C THR A 129 21.33 20.21 5.05
N ASP A 130 20.83 21.08 5.93
CA ASP A 130 19.87 22.13 5.60
C ASP A 130 18.53 21.54 5.12
N ILE A 131 17.97 20.58 5.86
CA ILE A 131 16.68 19.95 5.56
C ILE A 131 15.72 20.18 6.72
N ILE A 132 14.45 20.46 6.42
CA ILE A 132 13.36 20.41 7.40
C ILE A 132 12.54 19.15 7.12
N ALA A 133 12.45 18.24 8.07
CA ALA A 133 11.69 17.01 7.92
C ALA A 133 10.54 16.96 8.92
N MET A 134 9.31 16.73 8.45
CA MET A 134 8.18 16.37 9.30
C MET A 134 7.88 14.88 9.19
N THR A 135 7.59 14.23 10.33
CA THR A 135 7.12 12.84 10.33
C THR A 135 6.04 12.60 11.37
N ASN A 136 5.16 11.66 11.07
CA ASN A 136 4.26 11.06 12.06
C ASN A 136 4.80 9.72 12.61
N GLY A 137 5.93 9.20 12.11
CA GLY A 137 6.49 7.92 12.55
C GLY A 137 7.47 8.09 13.71
N MET A 138 7.23 7.39 14.82
CA MET A 138 8.21 7.30 15.92
C MET A 138 9.47 6.57 15.46
N ASN A 139 9.33 5.53 14.64
CA ASN A 139 10.46 4.83 13.98
C ASN A 139 11.32 5.79 13.16
N VAL A 140 10.68 6.64 12.36
CA VAL A 140 11.35 7.60 11.47
C VAL A 140 12.00 8.72 12.27
N ALA A 141 11.29 9.27 13.26
CA ALA A 141 11.85 10.28 14.16
C ALA A 141 13.11 9.76 14.88
N ASN A 142 13.06 8.52 15.42
CA ASN A 142 14.22 7.89 16.05
C ASN A 142 15.40 7.73 15.08
N ALA A 143 15.12 7.40 13.82
CA ALA A 143 16.16 7.30 12.79
C ALA A 143 16.77 8.64 12.38
N LEU A 144 16.16 9.78 12.75
CA LEU A 144 16.66 11.12 12.44
C LEU A 144 17.35 11.79 13.63
N LEU A 145 17.40 11.16 14.81
CA LEU A 145 17.98 11.76 16.01
C LEU A 145 19.45 12.17 15.83
N ASP A 146 20.22 11.39 15.08
CA ASP A 146 21.64 11.66 14.84
C ASP A 146 21.89 12.45 13.54
N ALA A 147 20.82 12.86 12.82
CA ALA A 147 20.93 13.61 11.58
C ALA A 147 21.02 15.12 11.86
N GLU A 148 22.19 15.60 12.27
CA GLU A 148 22.43 17.00 12.68
C GLU A 148 22.03 18.05 11.64
N GLY A 149 22.03 17.68 10.37
CA GLY A 149 21.64 18.54 9.25
C GLY A 149 20.13 18.63 9.01
N VAL A 150 19.31 17.96 9.82
CA VAL A 150 17.85 17.87 9.68
C VAL A 150 17.16 18.51 10.88
N GLU A 151 16.39 19.56 10.64
CA GLU A 151 15.41 20.07 11.62
C GLU A 151 14.19 19.14 11.62
N LEU A 152 13.96 18.46 12.74
CA LEU A 152 12.90 17.46 12.86
C LEU A 152 11.63 18.03 13.51
N LEU A 153 10.54 18.02 12.76
CA LEU A 153 9.18 18.30 13.22
C LEU A 153 8.40 17.00 13.39
N MET A 154 7.58 16.92 14.43
CA MET A 154 6.69 15.78 14.65
C MET A 154 5.24 16.24 14.70
N THR A 155 4.35 15.47 14.06
CA THR A 155 2.91 15.80 14.07
C THR A 155 2.29 15.75 15.47
N GLY A 156 2.86 14.95 16.38
CA GLY A 156 2.30 14.68 17.70
C GLY A 156 0.94 13.98 17.62
N GLY A 157 0.16 13.98 18.70
CA GLY A 157 -1.13 13.29 18.79
C GLY A 157 -1.04 11.93 19.49
N HIS A 158 -1.87 10.97 19.07
CA HIS A 158 -1.96 9.65 19.69
C HIS A 158 -1.01 8.65 19.02
N LEU A 159 -0.21 7.94 19.81
CA LEU A 159 0.67 6.90 19.28
C LEU A 159 -0.09 5.58 19.05
N ARG A 160 -0.16 5.14 17.81
CA ARG A 160 -0.56 3.80 17.41
C ARG A 160 0.64 2.87 17.46
N ARG A 161 0.65 1.94 18.43
CA ARG A 161 1.78 1.02 18.62
C ARG A 161 2.03 0.10 17.42
N GLN A 162 0.95 -0.37 16.77
CA GLN A 162 1.04 -1.33 15.67
C GLN A 162 1.86 -0.82 14.47
N SER A 163 1.67 0.46 14.13
CA SER A 163 2.34 1.15 13.03
C SER A 163 3.43 2.12 13.50
N GLN A 164 3.71 2.16 14.80
CA GLN A 164 4.61 3.12 15.45
C GLN A 164 4.39 4.56 14.98
N SER A 165 3.14 4.94 14.72
CA SER A 165 2.79 6.22 14.09
C SER A 165 1.82 7.04 14.93
N PHE A 166 1.92 8.35 14.80
CA PHE A 166 1.03 9.29 15.45
C PHE A 166 -0.18 9.60 14.55
N TYR A 167 -1.35 9.74 15.17
CA TYR A 167 -2.62 10.04 14.50
C TYR A 167 -3.55 10.89 15.37
N GLY A 168 -4.70 11.23 14.80
CA GLY A 168 -5.77 11.97 15.45
C GLY A 168 -5.75 13.47 15.13
N ASP A 169 -6.76 14.18 15.62
CA ASP A 169 -7.02 15.56 15.19
C ASP A 169 -5.83 16.50 15.46
N GLN A 170 -5.11 16.33 16.57
CA GLN A 170 -3.90 17.14 16.83
C GLN A 170 -2.84 16.93 15.76
N ALA A 171 -2.61 15.68 15.33
CA ALA A 171 -1.66 15.35 14.27
C ALA A 171 -2.09 15.99 12.95
N GLU A 172 -3.37 15.89 12.59
CA GLU A 172 -3.92 16.48 11.37
C GLU A 172 -3.85 18.01 11.37
N GLN A 173 -4.14 18.65 12.50
CA GLN A 173 -4.08 20.11 12.65
C GLN A 173 -2.64 20.63 12.60
N SER A 174 -1.67 19.84 13.08
CA SER A 174 -0.26 20.24 13.02
C SER A 174 0.19 20.50 11.58
N LEU A 175 -0.30 19.74 10.60
CA LEU A 175 0.07 19.85 9.19
C LEU A 175 -0.43 21.15 8.54
N LEU A 176 -1.53 21.74 9.04
CA LEU A 176 -2.22 22.84 8.36
C LEU A 176 -1.44 24.16 8.29
N ASN A 177 -0.44 24.33 9.16
CA ASN A 177 0.35 25.56 9.23
C ASN A 177 1.64 25.49 8.40
N TYR A 178 1.85 24.41 7.66
CA TYR A 178 3.10 24.15 6.94
C TYR A 178 2.84 23.87 5.46
N HIS A 179 3.85 24.18 4.66
CA HIS A 179 3.94 23.80 3.24
C HIS A 179 5.22 23.03 3.03
N PHE A 180 5.13 21.91 2.32
CA PHE A 180 6.24 21.00 2.07
C PHE A 180 6.50 20.86 0.57
N ASP A 181 7.77 20.78 0.21
CA ASP A 181 8.19 20.60 -1.18
C ASP A 181 7.90 19.16 -1.66
N MET A 182 8.06 18.17 -0.77
CA MET A 182 7.88 16.76 -1.11
C MET A 182 7.30 15.94 0.05
N LEU A 183 6.42 15.00 -0.29
CA LEU A 183 5.99 13.91 0.59
C LEU A 183 6.57 12.60 0.06
N PHE A 184 7.28 11.86 0.90
CA PHE A 184 7.57 10.45 0.68
C PHE A 184 6.55 9.60 1.43
N LEU A 185 5.68 8.93 0.67
CA LEU A 185 4.56 8.15 1.20
C LEU A 185 4.81 6.66 1.02
N GLY A 186 4.90 5.93 2.12
CA GLY A 186 4.81 4.47 2.15
C GLY A 186 3.35 4.02 2.06
N VAL A 187 3.13 2.82 1.51
CA VAL A 187 1.77 2.34 1.22
C VAL A 187 1.64 0.85 1.50
N ASP A 188 0.43 0.43 1.90
CA ASP A 188 0.12 -1.00 2.08
C ASP A 188 -0.42 -1.65 0.81
N ALA A 189 -1.06 -0.88 -0.07
CA ALA A 189 -1.60 -1.38 -1.32
C ALA A 189 -1.79 -0.27 -2.37
N ILE A 190 -1.55 -0.63 -3.63
CA ILE A 190 -1.82 0.18 -4.82
C ILE A 190 -2.61 -0.67 -5.82
N ASP A 191 -3.70 -0.08 -6.29
CA ASP A 191 -4.48 -0.56 -7.42
C ASP A 191 -4.73 0.65 -8.33
N LEU A 192 -4.47 0.52 -9.64
CA LEU A 192 -4.49 1.69 -10.53
C LEU A 192 -5.88 2.34 -10.62
N ASP A 193 -6.94 1.54 -10.52
CA ASP A 193 -8.32 2.02 -10.59
C ASP A 193 -8.83 2.53 -9.24
N ARG A 194 -8.35 1.95 -8.14
CA ARG A 194 -8.84 2.25 -6.78
C ARG A 194 -7.98 3.26 -6.03
N GLY A 195 -6.72 3.43 -6.42
CA GLY A 195 -5.76 4.31 -5.79
C GLY A 195 -4.91 3.65 -4.72
N VAL A 196 -4.26 4.50 -3.93
CA VAL A 196 -3.41 4.13 -2.80
C VAL A 196 -4.28 3.89 -1.57
N SER A 197 -3.98 2.86 -0.77
CA SER A 197 -4.78 2.53 0.42
C SER A 197 -3.97 1.93 1.57
N THR A 198 -4.52 2.06 2.79
CA THR A 198 -4.01 1.50 4.06
C THR A 198 -5.12 0.74 4.81
N HIS A 199 -4.73 -0.03 5.84
CA HIS A 199 -5.63 -0.82 6.68
C HIS A 199 -6.35 -0.01 7.76
N ASN A 200 -5.86 1.17 8.12
CA ASN A 200 -6.39 1.97 9.22
C ASN A 200 -6.96 3.32 8.75
N GLU A 201 -8.14 3.69 9.26
CA GLU A 201 -8.83 4.92 8.86
C GLU A 201 -8.08 6.20 9.27
N ASP A 202 -7.57 6.24 10.49
CA ASP A 202 -6.89 7.43 11.03
C ASP A 202 -5.57 7.69 10.29
N GLU A 203 -4.82 6.63 9.98
CA GLU A 203 -3.65 6.74 9.10
C GLU A 203 -4.04 7.24 7.71
N ALA A 204 -5.13 6.73 7.14
CA ALA A 204 -5.60 7.19 5.84
C ALA A 204 -5.98 8.68 5.87
N ARG A 205 -6.62 9.15 6.94
CA ARG A 205 -6.97 10.57 7.13
C ARG A 205 -5.71 11.44 7.23
N LEU A 206 -4.75 11.06 8.05
CA LEU A 206 -3.52 11.82 8.21
C LEU A 206 -2.69 11.84 6.91
N ASN A 207 -2.53 10.70 6.25
CA ASN A 207 -1.78 10.61 4.99
C ASN A 207 -2.46 11.41 3.86
N ARG A 208 -3.80 11.48 3.84
CA ARG A 208 -4.52 12.40 2.94
C ARG A 208 -4.15 13.85 3.22
N ARG A 209 -4.10 14.25 4.49
CA ARG A 209 -3.70 15.60 4.86
C ARG A 209 -2.26 15.91 4.46
N MET A 210 -1.34 14.95 4.62
CA MET A 210 0.03 15.09 4.13
C MET A 210 0.07 15.32 2.61
N CYS A 211 -0.76 14.61 1.85
CA CYS A 211 -0.89 14.80 0.38
C CYS A 211 -1.49 16.15 -0.01
N GLU A 212 -2.22 16.84 0.88
CA GLU A 212 -2.79 18.16 0.62
C GLU A 212 -1.79 19.30 0.82
N VAL A 213 -0.84 19.14 1.74
CA VAL A 213 0.13 20.19 2.11
C VAL A 213 1.48 20.07 1.39
N ALA A 214 1.70 18.98 0.66
CA ALA A 214 2.91 18.73 -0.12
C ALA A 214 2.72 19.12 -1.60
N GLU A 215 3.71 19.80 -2.17
CA GLU A 215 3.71 20.17 -3.59
C GLU A 215 3.92 18.95 -4.51
N ARG A 216 4.74 17.99 -4.08
CA ARG A 216 5.02 16.76 -4.82
C ARG A 216 4.80 15.51 -3.98
N ILE A 217 3.97 14.60 -4.46
CA ILE A 217 3.65 13.32 -3.82
C ILE A 217 4.49 12.21 -4.47
N ILE A 218 5.43 11.66 -3.69
CA ILE A 218 6.33 10.60 -4.10
C ILE A 218 5.98 9.33 -3.32
N VAL A 219 5.40 8.34 -4.00
CA VAL A 219 5.11 7.04 -3.38
C VAL A 219 6.35 6.16 -3.45
N VAL A 220 6.78 5.64 -2.30
CA VAL A 220 7.96 4.79 -2.15
C VAL A 220 7.54 3.39 -1.69
N THR A 221 7.58 2.43 -2.61
CA THR A 221 6.97 1.12 -2.37
C THR A 221 7.66 -0.01 -3.12
N ASP A 222 7.54 -1.23 -2.62
CA ASP A 222 7.96 -2.41 -3.37
C ASP A 222 6.82 -2.95 -4.25
N SER A 223 7.20 -3.72 -5.26
CA SER A 223 6.32 -4.32 -6.25
C SER A 223 5.27 -5.26 -5.67
N THR A 224 5.45 -5.77 -4.45
CA THR A 224 4.48 -6.67 -3.80
C THR A 224 3.20 -5.95 -3.38
N LYS A 225 3.19 -4.61 -3.40
CA LYS A 225 2.05 -3.77 -3.03
C LYS A 225 1.09 -3.48 -4.20
N PHE A 226 1.44 -3.85 -5.42
CA PHE A 226 0.62 -3.62 -6.61
C PHE A 226 -0.48 -4.68 -6.80
N ASN A 227 -1.54 -4.30 -7.51
CA ASN A 227 -2.73 -5.11 -7.79
C ASN A 227 -3.41 -5.60 -6.50
N ARG A 228 -3.38 -4.75 -5.47
CA ARG A 228 -3.98 -5.00 -4.16
C ARG A 228 -4.75 -3.75 -3.74
N SER A 229 -5.75 -3.94 -2.89
CA SER A 229 -6.47 -2.84 -2.26
C SER A 229 -6.68 -3.11 -0.77
N SER A 230 -6.46 -2.09 0.05
CA SER A 230 -6.78 -2.07 1.48
C SER A 230 -8.09 -1.31 1.73
N LEU A 231 -8.61 -1.40 2.95
CA LEU A 231 -9.96 -0.90 3.28
C LEU A 231 -10.09 0.62 3.13
N HIS A 232 -9.08 1.39 3.53
CA HIS A 232 -9.16 2.84 3.57
C HIS A 232 -8.28 3.47 2.49
N LYS A 233 -8.93 4.08 1.50
CA LYS A 233 -8.27 4.83 0.42
C LYS A 233 -7.58 6.08 0.96
N ILE A 234 -6.35 6.32 0.55
CA ILE A 234 -5.61 7.56 0.81
C ILE A 234 -5.93 8.54 -0.33
N ILE A 235 -5.34 8.32 -1.50
CA ILE A 235 -5.53 9.17 -2.69
C ILE A 235 -5.80 8.34 -3.95
N ASP A 236 -6.37 8.98 -4.96
CA ASP A 236 -6.42 8.45 -6.33
C ASP A 236 -5.00 8.31 -6.91
N THR A 237 -4.81 7.33 -7.80
CA THR A 237 -3.51 7.08 -8.46
C THR A 237 -3.02 8.30 -9.22
N GLN A 238 -3.93 9.07 -9.84
CA GLN A 238 -3.61 10.26 -10.63
C GLN A 238 -3.08 11.44 -9.80
N ARG A 239 -3.21 11.39 -8.47
CA ARG A 239 -2.63 12.39 -7.57
C ARG A 239 -1.14 12.14 -7.28
N ILE A 240 -0.59 11.00 -7.69
CA ILE A 240 0.81 10.67 -7.48
C ILE A 240 1.65 11.34 -8.56
N ASP A 241 2.68 12.10 -8.17
CA ASP A 241 3.60 12.71 -9.13
C ASP A 241 4.71 11.75 -9.55
N MET A 242 5.21 10.96 -8.60
CA MET A 242 6.26 9.98 -8.83
C MET A 242 6.09 8.71 -7.99
N ILE A 243 6.44 7.57 -8.57
CA ILE A 243 6.61 6.30 -7.88
C ILE A 243 8.06 5.83 -7.98
N ILE A 244 8.66 5.51 -6.84
CA ILE A 244 9.93 4.78 -6.78
C ILE A 244 9.63 3.34 -6.34
N VAL A 245 9.96 2.39 -7.22
CA VAL A 245 9.60 0.98 -7.08
C VAL A 245 10.69 0.06 -7.65
N ASP A 246 10.78 -1.18 -7.17
CA ASP A 246 11.69 -2.15 -7.77
C ASP A 246 11.21 -2.68 -9.13
N GLU A 247 12.15 -3.21 -9.90
CA GLU A 247 11.93 -3.80 -11.23
C GLU A 247 10.94 -4.99 -11.26
N GLY A 248 10.54 -5.52 -10.10
CA GLY A 248 9.51 -6.55 -9.99
C GLY A 248 8.06 -6.07 -10.18
N ILE A 249 7.84 -4.77 -10.43
CA ILE A 249 6.49 -4.21 -10.67
C ILE A 249 5.80 -4.93 -11.85
N PRO A 250 4.51 -5.27 -11.76
CA PRO A 250 3.78 -5.86 -12.88
C PRO A 250 3.81 -4.94 -14.11
N THR A 251 4.08 -5.51 -15.30
CA THR A 251 4.20 -4.74 -16.55
C THR A 251 2.97 -3.88 -16.84
N GLU A 252 1.77 -4.43 -16.63
CA GLU A 252 0.51 -3.70 -16.82
C GLU A 252 0.41 -2.49 -15.87
N SER A 253 0.82 -2.65 -14.61
CA SER A 253 0.85 -1.56 -13.63
C SER A 253 1.85 -0.48 -14.04
N LEU A 254 3.05 -0.87 -14.48
CA LEU A 254 4.08 0.06 -14.95
C LEU A 254 3.61 0.87 -16.17
N GLU A 255 3.01 0.19 -17.15
CA GLU A 255 2.46 0.86 -18.33
C GLU A 255 1.30 1.79 -17.97
N GLY A 256 0.39 1.36 -17.08
CA GLY A 256 -0.74 2.17 -16.64
C GLY A 256 -0.32 3.45 -15.92
N LEU A 257 0.69 3.37 -15.05
CA LEU A 257 1.27 4.54 -14.38
C LEU A 257 1.85 5.53 -15.40
N ARG A 258 2.68 5.05 -16.32
CA ARG A 258 3.31 5.89 -17.35
C ARG A 258 2.27 6.53 -18.28
N LYS A 259 1.25 5.78 -18.69
CA LYS A 259 0.13 6.31 -19.50
C LYS A 259 -0.65 7.40 -18.76
N SER A 260 -0.69 7.34 -17.43
CA SER A 260 -1.34 8.35 -16.57
C SER A 260 -0.46 9.58 -16.30
N GLY A 261 0.73 9.66 -16.90
CA GLY A 261 1.66 10.79 -16.74
C GLY A 261 2.47 10.76 -15.43
N ILE A 262 2.42 9.66 -14.69
CA ILE A 262 3.14 9.50 -13.42
C ILE A 262 4.58 9.13 -13.72
N ASP A 263 5.54 9.82 -13.10
CA ASP A 263 6.95 9.47 -13.23
C ASP A 263 7.24 8.16 -12.48
N VAL A 264 7.91 7.21 -13.13
CA VAL A 264 8.21 5.90 -12.54
C VAL A 264 9.71 5.67 -12.55
N ARG A 265 10.30 5.70 -11.36
CA ARG A 265 11.71 5.41 -11.13
C ARG A 265 11.88 3.98 -10.65
N LEU A 266 12.43 3.14 -11.54
CA LEU A 266 12.76 1.75 -11.23
C LEU A 266 14.10 1.66 -10.49
N VAL A 267 14.14 0.83 -9.46
CA VAL A 267 15.38 0.44 -8.78
C VAL A 267 15.64 -1.05 -8.94
N LYS A 268 16.92 -1.42 -9.01
CA LYS A 268 17.31 -2.84 -9.04
C LYS A 268 17.15 -3.44 -7.66
N ARG A 269 16.76 -4.72 -7.60
CA ARG A 269 16.92 -5.48 -6.37
C ARG A 269 18.41 -5.75 -6.19
N GLN A 270 19.04 -5.14 -5.20
CA GLN A 270 20.36 -5.59 -4.77
C GLN A 270 20.17 -6.81 -3.89
N ASP A 271 20.79 -7.92 -4.26
CA ASP A 271 20.90 -9.06 -3.35
C ASP A 271 21.69 -8.63 -2.12
N ALA A 272 21.23 -9.05 -0.94
CA ALA A 272 21.96 -8.81 0.30
C ALA A 272 23.33 -9.51 0.18
N ALA A 273 24.40 -8.70 0.16
CA ALA A 273 25.76 -9.19 0.37
C ALA A 273 25.94 -9.64 1.83
#